data_AF-A0A2N1V894-F1
#
_entry.id   AF-A0A2N1V894-F1
#
_cell.length_a   1.000
_cell.length_b   1.000
_cell.length_c   1.000
_cell.angle_alpha   90.00
_cell.angle_beta   90.00
_cell.angle_gamma   90.00
#
_symmetry.space_group_name_H-M   'P 1'
#
loop_
_entity.id
_entity.type
_entity.pdbx_description
1 polymer ?
#
loop_
_entity_poly.entity_id
_entity_poly.type
_entity_poly.pdbx_seq_one_letter_code
_entity_poly.pdbx_strand_id
1 'polypeptide(L)'
;MTRLLLLLLLASTFKLLAQTHTIEIHENKRVASLLMSSSEYENWKTNDEFNNKAIREALFQDIYQKFDDNFDFIFLVLNEDDRPTNLPFGQLIQVSNEALGLGMGAFDNSSNYGSAGKLQAVMHLTRRDYLRAGPSLHELMHNWGNFGIPTESTSAPGKDLKSFPYIPHWGFTGGSTKGQLGGFEQSTLVENGGNSYTVGTFGPNANGGNSVPYNELELYLMGMTDISSVSNFDVFSDITELTINASTFDFTASTRTTYTPASLEALLGTRSPSFATSQKDFTALVIVLTDTPLTKEQWDLVDDSSEKFGRPSSDFSSVYNFWEATNGLGTLETGNLEGKITSVEDELLSDNIRVYPNPVSDYIQILGIKNIERYTIYNVFGEEILNGQVSENQKIDINNLASGYYLLKTETGKIFKVIKK
;
A
#
# COMPACT_ATOMS: atom_id res chain seq x y z
N MET A 1 13.31 9.66 -57.45
CA MET A 1 12.98 10.16 -56.10
C MET A 1 12.67 8.96 -55.23
N THR A 2 13.65 8.49 -54.47
CA THR A 2 13.48 7.37 -53.54
C THR A 2 13.81 7.92 -52.17
N ARG A 3 12.78 8.19 -51.35
CA ARG A 3 12.96 8.72 -50.00
C ARG A 3 13.38 7.58 -49.08
N LEU A 4 14.62 7.66 -48.60
CA LEU A 4 15.14 6.87 -47.50
C LEU A 4 14.49 7.39 -46.21
N LEU A 5 13.64 6.58 -45.57
CA LEU A 5 13.07 6.88 -44.26
C LEU A 5 14.09 6.43 -43.20
N LEU A 6 14.77 7.37 -42.58
CA LEU A 6 15.69 7.13 -41.47
C LEU A 6 14.83 7.02 -40.19
N LEU A 7 14.60 5.80 -39.70
CA LEU A 7 14.06 5.59 -38.35
C LEU A 7 15.18 5.95 -37.35
N LEU A 8 15.07 7.11 -36.69
CA LEU A 8 15.80 7.33 -35.45
C LEU A 8 15.13 6.52 -34.34
N LEU A 9 15.72 5.39 -33.96
CA LEU A 9 15.49 4.83 -32.62
C LEU A 9 16.16 5.77 -31.62
N LEU A 10 15.37 6.55 -30.89
CA LEU A 10 15.82 7.08 -29.60
C LEU A 10 15.91 5.90 -28.63
N ALA A 11 17.12 5.36 -28.47
CA ALA A 11 17.44 4.54 -27.31
C ALA A 11 17.55 5.48 -26.10
N SER A 12 16.45 5.64 -25.36
CA SER A 12 16.52 6.18 -24.01
C SER A 12 17.29 5.17 -23.17
N THR A 13 18.53 5.50 -22.83
CA THR A 13 19.30 4.75 -21.85
C THR A 13 18.62 4.92 -20.49
N PHE A 14 17.77 3.97 -20.11
CA PHE A 14 17.41 3.79 -18.70
C PHE A 14 18.71 3.45 -17.97
N LYS A 15 19.26 4.40 -17.22
CA LYS A 15 20.15 4.04 -16.12
C LYS A 15 19.29 3.29 -15.13
N LEU A 16 19.44 1.96 -15.05
CA LEU A 16 19.04 1.24 -13.84
C LEU A 16 19.76 1.94 -12.68
N LEU A 17 19.01 2.63 -11.83
CA LEU A 17 19.55 3.09 -10.56
C LEU A 17 19.76 1.82 -9.73
N ALA A 18 21.00 1.58 -9.30
CA ALA A 18 21.26 0.49 -8.36
C ALA A 18 20.52 0.76 -7.05
N GLN A 19 20.07 -0.30 -6.39
CA GLN A 19 19.38 -0.15 -5.11
C GLN A 19 20.25 0.63 -4.12
N THR A 20 19.71 1.69 -3.54
CA THR A 20 20.43 2.59 -2.63
C THR A 20 20.20 2.26 -1.16
N HIS A 21 18.99 1.80 -0.80
CA HIS A 21 18.65 1.43 0.56
C HIS A 21 18.73 -0.07 0.77
N THR A 22 19.24 -0.47 1.95
CA THR A 22 19.10 -1.85 2.40
C THR A 22 17.64 -2.08 2.76
N ILE A 23 16.99 -3.01 2.05
CA ILE A 23 15.64 -3.47 2.38
C ILE A 23 15.72 -4.89 2.93
N GLU A 24 15.24 -5.08 4.16
CA GLU A 24 15.17 -6.38 4.82
C GLU A 24 13.72 -6.86 4.86
N ILE A 25 13.51 -8.16 4.63
CA ILE A 25 12.18 -8.78 4.67
C ILE A 25 12.08 -9.62 5.94
N HIS A 26 11.01 -9.42 6.69
CA HIS A 26 10.73 -10.17 7.90
C HIS A 26 10.67 -11.69 7.61
N GLU A 27 11.00 -12.53 8.60
CA GLU A 27 11.06 -13.99 8.42
C GLU A 27 9.72 -14.60 7.96
N ASN A 28 8.59 -14.00 8.37
CA ASN A 28 7.24 -14.40 7.96
C ASN A 28 6.86 -13.93 6.55
N LYS A 29 7.74 -13.23 5.84
CA LYS A 29 7.55 -12.77 4.45
C LYS A 29 6.29 -11.92 4.25
N ARG A 30 5.86 -11.16 5.27
CA ARG A 30 4.72 -10.23 5.17
C ARG A 30 5.13 -8.77 5.04
N VAL A 31 6.10 -8.36 5.84
CA VAL A 31 6.52 -6.97 5.96
C VAL A 31 8.00 -6.82 5.66
N ALA A 32 8.41 -5.63 5.29
CA ALA A 32 9.79 -5.27 5.06
C ALA A 32 10.17 -4.00 5.84
N SER A 33 11.46 -3.71 5.92
CA SER A 33 12.01 -2.46 6.44
C SER A 33 12.94 -1.88 5.40
N LEU A 34 13.03 -0.55 5.38
CA LEU A 34 13.95 0.20 4.53
C LEU A 34 14.83 1.03 5.44
N LEU A 35 16.13 0.72 5.43
CA LEU A 35 17.12 1.37 6.27
C LEU A 35 17.64 2.65 5.60
N MET A 36 17.30 3.80 6.17
CA MET A 36 17.76 5.13 5.78
C MET A 36 18.99 5.54 6.59
N SER A 37 19.70 6.58 6.13
CA SER A 37 20.65 7.26 7.02
C SER A 37 19.91 8.05 8.10
N SER A 38 20.50 8.23 9.29
CA SER A 38 19.88 9.06 10.35
C SER A 38 19.54 10.47 9.88
N SER A 39 20.37 11.09 9.04
CA SER A 39 20.06 12.42 8.49
C SER A 39 18.85 12.42 7.55
N GLU A 40 18.71 11.37 6.74
CA GLU A 40 17.59 11.24 5.81
C GLU A 40 16.28 10.98 6.56
N TYR A 41 16.30 10.05 7.52
CA TYR A 41 15.12 9.72 8.32
C TYR A 41 14.65 10.91 9.17
N GLU A 42 15.56 11.68 9.76
CA GLU A 42 15.21 12.91 10.48
C GLU A 42 14.64 14.00 9.55
N ASN A 43 15.18 14.14 8.33
CA ASN A 43 14.61 15.04 7.32
C ASN A 43 13.22 14.57 6.89
N TRP A 44 13.04 13.26 6.66
CA TRP A 44 11.76 12.65 6.30
C TRP A 44 10.66 13.05 7.27
N LYS A 45 10.95 12.92 8.58
CA LYS A 45 10.02 13.27 9.65
C LYS A 45 9.78 14.76 9.80
N THR A 46 10.82 15.57 9.67
CA THR A 46 10.77 17.01 10.01
C THR A 46 10.16 17.85 8.88
N ASN A 47 10.44 17.47 7.63
CA ASN A 47 10.09 18.26 6.44
C ASN A 47 8.86 17.73 5.68
N ASP A 48 8.24 16.64 6.15
CA ASP A 48 7.19 15.92 5.42
C ASP A 48 7.66 15.55 4.00
N GLU A 49 8.78 14.82 3.92
CA GLU A 49 9.38 14.45 2.63
C GLU A 49 8.48 13.51 1.81
N PHE A 50 7.50 12.88 2.45
CA PHE A 50 6.44 12.16 1.73
C PHE A 50 5.66 13.09 0.78
N ASN A 51 5.48 14.36 1.11
CA ASN A 51 4.84 15.34 0.21
C ASN A 51 5.80 15.96 -0.81
N ASN A 52 7.11 15.77 -0.64
CA ASN A 52 8.08 16.16 -1.64
C ASN A 52 8.07 15.16 -2.80
N LYS A 53 7.45 15.53 -3.92
CA LYS A 53 7.27 14.66 -5.10
C LYS A 53 8.56 13.98 -5.54
N ALA A 54 9.67 14.72 -5.66
CA ALA A 54 10.92 14.18 -6.17
C ALA A 54 11.54 13.15 -5.22
N ILE A 55 11.50 13.41 -3.91
CA ILE A 55 12.03 12.50 -2.90
C ILE A 55 11.14 11.25 -2.77
N ARG A 56 9.82 11.45 -2.72
CA ARG A 56 8.85 10.36 -2.70
C ARG A 56 9.02 9.42 -3.89
N GLU A 57 8.98 9.95 -5.12
CA GLU A 57 9.11 9.14 -6.35
C GLU A 57 10.45 8.38 -6.37
N ALA A 58 11.56 9.02 -5.98
CA ALA A 58 12.87 8.37 -5.91
C ALA A 58 12.91 7.21 -4.90
N LEU A 59 12.30 7.36 -3.72
CA LEU A 59 12.24 6.28 -2.73
C LEU A 59 11.46 5.07 -3.26
N PHE A 60 10.33 5.28 -3.92
CA PHE A 60 9.56 4.17 -4.50
C PHE A 60 10.28 3.51 -5.68
N GLN A 61 10.97 4.28 -6.53
CA GLN A 61 11.82 3.71 -7.59
C GLN A 61 12.89 2.77 -7.02
N ASP A 62 13.44 3.10 -5.85
CA ASP A 62 14.40 2.27 -5.13
C ASP A 62 13.76 1.01 -4.52
N ILE A 63 12.56 1.14 -3.96
CA ILE A 63 11.76 0.01 -3.47
C ILE A 63 11.52 -1.01 -4.60
N TYR A 64 11.10 -0.54 -5.78
CA TYR A 64 10.87 -1.41 -6.95
C TYR A 64 12.15 -1.99 -7.58
N GLN A 65 13.35 -1.62 -7.12
CA GLN A 65 14.56 -2.38 -7.50
C GLN A 65 14.58 -3.78 -6.86
N LYS A 66 13.88 -3.97 -5.72
CA LYS A 66 13.83 -5.25 -5.00
C LYS A 66 12.53 -6.01 -5.16
N PHE A 67 11.42 -5.33 -5.41
CA PHE A 67 10.13 -5.98 -5.55
C PHE A 67 9.60 -5.93 -6.98
N ASP A 68 8.94 -7.01 -7.39
CA ASP A 68 8.19 -7.06 -8.64
C ASP A 68 6.96 -6.15 -8.58
N ASP A 69 6.43 -5.77 -9.74
CA ASP A 69 5.24 -4.92 -9.86
C ASP A 69 3.94 -5.67 -9.50
N ASN A 70 3.78 -5.95 -8.21
CA ASN A 70 2.75 -6.84 -7.69
C ASN A 70 1.78 -6.16 -6.71
N PHE A 71 1.91 -4.86 -6.44
CA PHE A 71 1.17 -4.17 -5.39
C PHE A 71 0.25 -3.10 -5.96
N ASP A 72 -1.02 -3.14 -5.55
CA ASP A 72 -1.97 -2.04 -5.79
C ASP A 72 -1.65 -0.87 -4.85
N PHE A 73 -1.16 -1.18 -3.65
CA PHE A 73 -0.85 -0.19 -2.61
C PHE A 73 0.52 -0.43 -1.97
N ILE A 74 1.22 0.64 -1.58
CA ILE A 74 2.40 0.53 -0.71
C ILE A 74 2.22 1.44 0.50
N PHE A 75 2.34 0.86 1.69
CA PHE A 75 2.35 1.57 2.96
C PHE A 75 3.80 1.78 3.43
N LEU A 76 4.18 3.03 3.63
CA LEU A 76 5.36 3.42 4.39
C LEU A 76 4.93 3.68 5.84
N VAL A 77 5.55 2.99 6.79
CA VAL A 77 5.26 3.12 8.23
C VAL A 77 6.50 3.65 8.93
N LEU A 78 6.38 4.74 9.68
CA LEU A 78 7.51 5.25 10.46
C LEU A 78 7.82 4.34 11.65
N ASN A 79 9.11 4.13 11.92
CA ASN A 79 9.60 3.46 13.12
C ASN A 79 9.54 4.39 14.36
N GLU A 80 8.36 4.94 14.66
CA GLU A 80 8.11 5.84 15.81
C GLU A 80 7.02 5.29 16.75
N ASP A 81 7.19 5.49 18.06
CA ASP A 81 6.14 5.24 19.08
C ASP A 81 5.10 6.36 19.10
N ASP A 82 5.57 7.59 18.94
CA ASP A 82 4.78 8.81 18.97
C ASP A 82 4.79 9.49 17.60
N ARG A 83 3.66 10.11 17.23
CA ARG A 83 3.55 10.80 15.95
C ARG A 83 4.45 12.04 15.98
N PRO A 84 5.35 12.23 15.00
CA PRO A 84 6.10 13.48 14.86
C PRO A 84 5.15 14.68 14.74
N THR A 85 5.39 15.74 15.52
CA THR A 85 4.45 16.87 15.67
C THR A 85 4.03 17.54 14.35
N ASN A 86 4.93 17.57 13.36
CA ASN A 86 4.71 18.25 12.08
C ASN A 86 4.00 17.38 11.03
N LEU A 87 3.80 16.09 11.30
CA LEU A 87 3.18 15.18 10.34
C LEU A 87 1.72 14.90 10.72
N PRO A 88 0.81 14.66 9.75
CA PRO A 88 -0.53 14.16 10.02
C PRO A 88 -0.50 12.71 10.53
N PHE A 89 -1.65 12.12 10.85
CA PHE A 89 -1.73 10.73 11.31
C PHE A 89 -1.45 9.72 10.19
N GLY A 90 -1.95 10.03 8.99
CA GLY A 90 -1.76 9.27 7.77
C GLY A 90 -1.89 10.20 6.57
N GLN A 91 -1.40 9.74 5.43
CA GLN A 91 -1.51 10.42 4.13
C GLN A 91 -1.60 9.37 3.03
N LEU A 92 -2.38 9.66 1.99
CA LEU A 92 -2.39 8.93 0.72
C LEU A 92 -2.02 9.87 -0.44
N ILE A 93 -1.22 9.36 -1.37
CA ILE A 93 -1.02 9.96 -2.70
C ILE A 93 -1.50 8.95 -3.75
N GLN A 94 -2.51 9.34 -4.53
CA GLN A 94 -2.93 8.56 -5.68
C GLN A 94 -1.83 8.59 -6.76
N VAL A 95 -1.56 7.42 -7.32
CA VAL A 95 -0.54 7.18 -8.34
C VAL A 95 -1.19 6.92 -9.69
N SER A 96 -2.21 6.08 -9.71
CA SER A 96 -3.03 5.80 -10.90
C SER A 96 -4.50 5.65 -10.54
N ASN A 97 -5.35 5.91 -11.52
CA ASN A 97 -6.78 5.68 -11.44
C ASN A 97 -7.30 5.42 -12.85
N GLU A 98 -7.94 4.28 -13.06
CA GLU A 98 -8.68 4.00 -14.30
C GLU A 98 -10.19 4.14 -14.12
N ALA A 99 -10.66 4.31 -12.87
CA ALA A 99 -12.07 4.38 -12.57
C ALA A 99 -12.68 5.73 -12.96
N LEU A 100 -13.85 5.68 -13.60
CA LEU A 100 -14.71 6.81 -13.91
C LEU A 100 -15.92 6.80 -12.98
N GLY A 101 -16.64 7.92 -12.87
CA GLY A 101 -17.78 8.02 -11.94
C GLY A 101 -17.38 8.38 -10.50
N LEU A 102 -16.16 8.90 -10.29
CA LEU A 102 -15.62 9.27 -8.98
C LEU A 102 -15.53 10.79 -8.76
N GLY A 103 -15.86 11.60 -9.78
CA GLY A 103 -15.57 13.04 -9.78
C GLY A 103 -14.14 13.39 -10.22
N MET A 104 -13.38 12.40 -10.70
CA MET A 104 -12.06 12.58 -11.30
C MET A 104 -11.91 11.76 -12.59
N GLY A 105 -10.98 12.19 -13.44
CA GLY A 105 -10.63 11.50 -14.68
C GLY A 105 -9.62 10.37 -14.45
N ALA A 106 -9.44 9.54 -15.48
CA ALA A 106 -8.40 8.53 -15.49
C ALA A 106 -7.00 9.15 -15.65
N PHE A 107 -6.01 8.59 -14.97
CA PHE A 107 -4.59 8.95 -15.08
C PHE A 107 -3.72 7.79 -14.63
N ASP A 108 -2.47 7.79 -15.08
CA ASP A 108 -1.47 6.81 -14.63
C ASP A 108 -0.09 7.47 -14.53
N ASN A 109 0.43 7.56 -13.32
CA ASN A 109 1.78 8.02 -13.01
C ASN A 109 2.67 6.90 -12.42
N SER A 110 2.23 5.65 -12.48
CA SER A 110 2.90 4.48 -11.88
C SER A 110 4.37 4.35 -12.30
N SER A 111 4.70 4.67 -13.55
CA SER A 111 6.07 4.67 -14.06
C SER A 111 7.01 5.61 -13.31
N ASN A 112 6.51 6.72 -12.76
CA ASN A 112 7.33 7.64 -11.96
C ASN A 112 7.76 7.01 -10.64
N TYR A 113 7.03 6.00 -10.15
CA TYR A 113 7.30 5.30 -8.91
C TYR A 113 8.09 4.00 -9.13
N GLY A 114 8.36 3.60 -10.38
CA GLY A 114 9.01 2.32 -10.71
C GLY A 114 8.04 1.16 -10.96
N SER A 115 6.73 1.38 -10.85
CA SER A 115 5.68 0.42 -11.19
C SER A 115 5.42 0.41 -12.71
N ALA A 116 5.01 -0.74 -13.25
CA ALA A 116 4.69 -0.95 -14.66
C ALA A 116 3.17 -0.85 -14.94
N GLY A 117 2.43 -0.15 -14.09
CA GLY A 117 0.99 0.10 -14.26
C GLY A 117 0.13 -0.42 -13.10
N LYS A 118 0.67 -1.21 -12.18
CA LYS A 118 -0.13 -1.83 -11.11
C LYS A 118 -0.42 -0.90 -9.93
N LEU A 119 0.51 -0.01 -9.60
CA LEU A 119 0.42 0.82 -8.39
C LEU A 119 -0.70 1.86 -8.49
N GLN A 120 -1.69 1.76 -7.61
CA GLN A 120 -2.83 2.68 -7.52
C GLN A 120 -2.56 3.84 -6.58
N ALA A 121 -1.97 3.57 -5.41
CA ALA A 121 -1.64 4.60 -4.44
C ALA A 121 -0.49 4.22 -3.52
N VAL A 122 0.13 5.24 -2.93
CA VAL A 122 1.11 5.08 -1.86
C VAL A 122 0.65 5.82 -0.61
N MET A 123 0.95 5.26 0.55
CA MET A 123 0.52 5.78 1.85
C MET A 123 1.68 5.95 2.81
N HIS A 124 1.52 6.88 3.74
CA HIS A 124 2.46 7.14 4.81
C HIS A 124 1.72 7.14 6.15
N LEU A 125 2.13 6.27 7.06
CA LEU A 125 1.61 6.14 8.42
C LEU A 125 2.71 6.53 9.40
N THR A 126 2.42 7.46 10.30
CA THR A 126 3.47 8.15 11.06
C THR A 126 3.85 7.50 12.39
N ARG A 127 3.35 6.29 12.65
CA ARG A 127 3.65 5.47 13.83
C ARG A 127 3.56 3.99 13.49
N ARG A 128 4.32 3.17 14.21
CA ARG A 128 4.38 1.71 14.00
C ARG A 128 3.02 1.01 14.12
N ASP A 129 2.16 1.45 15.04
CA ASP A 129 0.87 0.82 15.33
C ASP A 129 -0.26 1.30 14.41
N TYR A 130 -0.02 2.30 13.55
CA TYR A 130 -1.07 2.96 12.79
C TYR A 130 -1.66 2.15 11.66
N LEU A 131 -1.02 1.04 11.26
CA LEU A 131 -1.64 0.11 10.32
C LEU A 131 -2.94 -0.49 10.88
N ARG A 132 -2.97 -0.76 12.20
CA ARG A 132 -4.14 -1.35 12.88
C ARG A 132 -4.91 -0.34 13.73
N ALA A 133 -4.22 0.46 14.53
CA ALA A 133 -4.81 1.41 15.48
C ALA A 133 -4.97 2.83 14.91
N GLY A 134 -4.52 3.05 13.68
CA GLY A 134 -4.48 4.36 13.03
C GLY A 134 -5.52 4.51 11.91
N PRO A 135 -5.26 5.42 10.97
CA PRO A 135 -6.22 5.81 9.93
C PRO A 135 -6.11 4.97 8.65
N SER A 136 -5.58 3.75 8.64
CA SER A 136 -5.32 3.03 7.38
C SER A 136 -6.54 2.84 6.48
N LEU A 137 -7.71 2.55 7.04
CA LEU A 137 -8.95 2.48 6.26
C LEU A 137 -9.39 3.85 5.73
N HIS A 138 -9.14 4.91 6.49
CA HIS A 138 -9.39 6.30 6.10
C HIS A 138 -8.49 6.70 4.94
N GLU A 139 -7.19 6.46 5.07
CA GLU A 139 -6.22 6.73 4.01
C GLU A 139 -6.56 5.94 2.75
N LEU A 140 -6.88 4.64 2.86
CA LEU A 140 -7.32 3.85 1.71
C LEU A 140 -8.56 4.44 1.02
N MET A 141 -9.51 5.01 1.76
CA MET A 141 -10.73 5.58 1.17
C MET A 141 -10.42 6.76 0.25
N HIS A 142 -9.34 7.49 0.50
CA HIS A 142 -8.88 8.56 -0.39
C HIS A 142 -8.49 8.07 -1.80
N ASN A 143 -8.32 6.76 -2.02
CA ASN A 143 -8.14 6.25 -3.38
C ASN A 143 -9.41 6.41 -4.24
N TRP A 144 -10.60 6.42 -3.62
CA TRP A 144 -11.89 6.41 -4.34
C TRP A 144 -12.78 7.64 -4.10
N GLY A 145 -12.62 8.37 -3.00
CA GLY A 145 -13.45 9.53 -2.75
C GLY A 145 -12.90 10.48 -1.69
N ASN A 146 -13.58 11.59 -1.42
CA ASN A 146 -14.62 12.23 -2.23
C ASN A 146 -13.98 13.14 -3.29
N PHE A 147 -14.33 13.02 -4.58
CA PHE A 147 -13.81 13.97 -5.60
C PHE A 147 -14.88 14.67 -6.43
N GLY A 148 -16.16 14.36 -6.22
CA GLY A 148 -17.24 14.89 -7.08
C GLY A 148 -18.43 15.49 -6.34
N ILE A 149 -18.65 15.15 -5.06
CA ILE A 149 -19.74 15.71 -4.28
C ILE A 149 -19.25 17.01 -3.64
N PRO A 150 -19.91 18.17 -3.86
CA PRO A 150 -19.50 19.46 -3.31
C PRO A 150 -19.85 19.53 -1.82
N THR A 151 -18.98 18.98 -0.98
CA THR A 151 -19.13 18.97 0.47
C THR A 151 -18.55 20.22 1.08
N GLU A 152 -19.07 20.61 2.23
CA GLU A 152 -18.56 21.75 3.00
C GLU A 152 -18.37 21.41 4.48
N SER A 153 -17.55 22.23 5.14
CA SER A 153 -17.33 22.17 6.58
C SER A 153 -17.13 23.57 7.16
N THR A 154 -17.03 23.65 8.47
CA THR A 154 -16.81 24.87 9.26
C THR A 154 -15.51 24.74 10.05
N SER A 155 -14.81 25.87 10.28
CA SER A 155 -13.54 25.86 11.01
C SER A 155 -13.69 25.66 12.51
N ALA A 156 -14.85 26.04 13.07
CA ALA A 156 -15.20 25.88 14.47
C ALA A 156 -16.73 26.01 14.66
N PRO A 157 -17.29 25.56 15.80
CA PRO A 157 -18.64 25.90 16.22
C PRO A 157 -18.81 27.41 16.42
N GLY A 158 -20.02 27.92 16.22
CA GLY A 158 -20.32 29.35 16.37
C GLY A 158 -21.54 29.81 15.60
N LYS A 159 -21.66 31.13 15.47
CA LYS A 159 -22.69 31.82 14.68
C LYS A 159 -22.04 32.68 13.60
N ASP A 160 -22.84 33.13 12.64
CA ASP A 160 -22.40 33.92 11.48
C ASP A 160 -21.24 33.25 10.72
N LEU A 161 -21.27 31.91 10.70
CA LEU A 161 -20.27 31.08 10.05
C LEU A 161 -20.34 31.25 8.53
N LYS A 162 -19.19 31.01 7.90
CA LYS A 162 -19.08 30.79 6.47
C LYS A 162 -18.42 29.43 6.30
N SER A 163 -19.19 28.44 5.87
CA SER A 163 -18.64 27.17 5.47
C SER A 163 -17.77 27.31 4.22
N PHE A 164 -16.95 26.30 3.97
CA PHE A 164 -16.02 26.26 2.85
C PHE A 164 -15.96 24.85 2.25
N PRO A 165 -15.59 24.72 0.96
CA PRO A 165 -15.42 23.42 0.30
C PRO A 165 -14.50 22.49 1.11
N TYR A 166 -14.92 21.24 1.26
CA TYR A 166 -14.27 20.28 2.15
C TYR A 166 -13.95 18.93 1.50
N ILE A 167 -13.71 18.95 0.20
CA ILE A 167 -13.15 17.83 -0.56
C ILE A 167 -11.70 17.58 -0.08
N PRO A 168 -11.25 16.32 0.09
CA PRO A 168 -11.94 15.09 -0.28
C PRO A 168 -12.73 14.41 0.84
N HIS A 169 -13.28 15.16 1.80
CA HIS A 169 -14.03 14.61 2.92
C HIS A 169 -15.54 14.80 2.79
N TRP A 170 -16.30 14.12 3.65
CA TRP A 170 -17.75 14.16 3.64
C TRP A 170 -18.32 15.42 4.28
N GLY A 171 -17.62 16.08 5.21
CA GLY A 171 -18.12 17.31 5.83
C GLY A 171 -19.51 17.10 6.43
N PHE A 172 -20.42 18.04 6.21
CA PHE A 172 -21.83 17.94 6.62
C PHE A 172 -22.67 17.13 5.62
N THR A 173 -22.30 15.86 5.44
CA THR A 173 -22.99 14.91 4.56
C THR A 173 -23.53 13.73 5.35
N GLY A 174 -24.77 13.36 5.08
CA GLY A 174 -25.39 12.16 5.62
C GLY A 174 -24.91 10.91 4.89
N GLY A 175 -24.90 9.79 5.58
CA GLY A 175 -24.71 8.45 5.01
C GLY A 175 -25.57 7.42 5.72
N SER A 176 -25.64 6.20 5.18
CA SER A 176 -26.31 5.08 5.87
C SER A 176 -25.73 4.81 7.25
N THR A 177 -24.43 5.05 7.41
CA THR A 177 -23.72 5.21 8.68
C THR A 177 -22.71 6.35 8.55
N LYS A 178 -22.07 6.71 9.68
CA LYS A 178 -20.79 7.41 9.67
C LYS A 178 -19.78 6.68 8.78
N GLY A 179 -19.01 7.42 7.98
CA GLY A 179 -18.02 6.87 7.07
C GLY A 179 -16.58 7.14 7.51
N GLN A 180 -15.65 6.54 6.77
CA GLN A 180 -14.22 6.74 6.92
C GLN A 180 -13.80 8.19 6.68
N LEU A 181 -14.33 8.86 5.65
CA LEU A 181 -14.00 10.27 5.34
C LEU A 181 -14.91 11.29 6.05
N GLY A 182 -15.56 10.88 7.13
CA GLY A 182 -16.40 11.74 7.96
C GLY A 182 -17.91 11.56 7.70
N GLY A 183 -18.66 12.64 7.85
CA GLY A 183 -20.12 12.64 7.66
C GLY A 183 -20.89 12.05 8.84
N PHE A 184 -22.19 12.31 8.87
CA PHE A 184 -23.10 11.88 9.93
C PHE A 184 -24.01 10.73 9.47
N GLU A 185 -24.61 10.04 10.43
CA GLU A 185 -25.61 9.01 10.14
C GLU A 185 -26.95 9.65 9.79
N GLN A 186 -27.40 9.48 8.53
CA GLN A 186 -28.60 10.11 7.97
C GLN A 186 -29.87 9.83 8.79
N SER A 187 -29.96 8.64 9.40
CA SER A 187 -31.10 8.23 10.25
C SER A 187 -31.30 9.14 11.46
N THR A 188 -30.26 9.88 11.87
CA THR A 188 -30.27 10.78 13.04
C THR A 188 -30.70 12.21 12.69
N LEU A 189 -30.91 12.52 11.40
CA LEU A 189 -31.29 13.86 10.96
C LEU A 189 -32.71 14.20 11.43
N VAL A 190 -32.80 15.30 12.17
CA VAL A 190 -34.05 15.95 12.57
C VAL A 190 -34.09 17.34 11.93
N GLU A 191 -35.17 17.63 11.21
CA GLU A 191 -35.44 18.95 10.66
C GLU A 191 -36.30 19.75 11.65
N ASN A 192 -35.72 20.80 12.23
CA ASN A 192 -36.36 21.63 13.25
C ASN A 192 -37.21 22.76 12.63
N GLY A 193 -37.18 22.91 11.31
CA GLY A 193 -37.77 24.03 10.57
C GLY A 193 -36.84 25.24 10.49
N GLY A 194 -37.13 26.16 9.55
CA GLY A 194 -36.36 27.40 9.40
C GLY A 194 -34.87 27.18 9.08
N ASN A 195 -34.54 26.17 8.27
CA ASN A 195 -33.17 25.77 7.92
C ASN A 195 -32.32 25.29 9.11
N SER A 196 -32.94 24.95 10.24
CA SER A 196 -32.27 24.36 11.40
C SER A 196 -32.39 22.84 11.39
N TYR A 197 -31.27 22.18 11.68
CA TYR A 197 -31.12 20.73 11.67
C TYR A 197 -30.40 20.26 12.91
N THR A 198 -30.74 19.06 13.36
CA THR A 198 -30.04 18.33 14.42
C THR A 198 -29.62 16.97 13.89
N VAL A 199 -28.38 16.57 14.12
CA VAL A 199 -27.83 15.24 13.77
C VAL A 199 -27.08 14.65 14.96
N GLY A 200 -26.85 13.33 14.96
CA GLY A 200 -25.94 12.70 15.92
C GLY A 200 -24.52 13.26 15.79
N THR A 201 -23.71 13.17 16.85
CA THR A 201 -22.30 13.62 16.78
C THR A 201 -21.56 12.95 15.64
N PHE A 202 -20.64 13.66 14.98
CA PHE A 202 -19.82 13.11 13.92
C PHE A 202 -18.54 13.92 13.75
N GLY A 203 -17.55 13.36 13.05
CA GLY A 203 -16.41 14.13 12.57
C GLY A 203 -16.62 14.51 11.10
N PRO A 204 -16.47 15.81 10.72
CA PRO A 204 -16.58 16.20 9.32
C PRO A 204 -15.45 15.62 8.46
N ASN A 205 -14.29 15.33 9.07
CA ASN A 205 -13.10 14.77 8.41
C ASN A 205 -13.01 13.25 8.52
N ALA A 206 -13.29 12.69 9.70
CA ALA A 206 -13.15 11.26 9.96
C ALA A 206 -13.96 10.88 11.21
N ASN A 207 -14.42 9.62 11.30
CA ASN A 207 -15.21 9.15 12.44
C ASN A 207 -14.49 8.14 13.36
N GLY A 208 -13.17 8.01 13.26
CA GLY A 208 -12.37 7.21 14.20
C GLY A 208 -11.33 6.27 13.58
N GLY A 209 -10.89 6.53 12.35
CA GLY A 209 -9.92 5.67 11.65
C GLY A 209 -10.48 4.26 11.51
N ASN A 210 -9.71 3.24 11.87
CA ASN A 210 -10.14 1.86 11.72
C ASN A 210 -11.31 1.44 12.64
N SER A 211 -11.91 2.31 13.46
CA SER A 211 -13.04 1.96 14.34
C SER A 211 -14.43 2.01 13.67
N VAL A 212 -14.51 2.44 12.41
CA VAL A 212 -15.75 2.47 11.63
C VAL A 212 -15.58 1.67 10.33
N PRO A 213 -16.60 0.98 9.81
CA PRO A 213 -16.53 0.36 8.49
C PRO A 213 -16.77 1.40 7.38
N TYR A 214 -16.66 0.97 6.12
CA TYR A 214 -17.11 1.78 4.98
C TYR A 214 -18.64 1.79 4.91
N ASN A 215 -19.23 2.96 4.67
CA ASN A 215 -20.69 3.07 4.48
C ASN A 215 -21.12 2.74 3.04
N GLU A 216 -22.42 2.74 2.76
CA GLU A 216 -22.97 2.38 1.42
C GLU A 216 -22.40 3.25 0.29
N LEU A 217 -22.25 4.57 0.53
CA LEU A 217 -21.70 5.51 -0.45
C LEU A 217 -20.22 5.22 -0.71
N GLU A 218 -19.44 5.00 0.34
CA GLU A 218 -18.02 4.65 0.24
C GLU A 218 -17.83 3.31 -0.49
N LEU A 219 -18.61 2.28 -0.16
CA LEU A 219 -18.59 0.98 -0.83
C LEU A 219 -18.97 1.10 -2.31
N TYR A 220 -19.95 1.93 -2.66
CA TYR A 220 -20.29 2.18 -4.07
C TYR A 220 -19.13 2.83 -4.83
N LEU A 221 -18.47 3.86 -4.26
CA LEU A 221 -17.35 4.54 -4.90
C LEU A 221 -16.13 3.63 -5.07
N MET A 222 -15.84 2.79 -4.07
CA MET A 222 -14.86 1.70 -4.16
C MET A 222 -15.19 0.69 -5.28
N GLY A 223 -16.43 0.71 -5.78
CA GLY A 223 -16.93 -0.24 -6.75
C GLY A 223 -17.29 -1.57 -6.09
N MET A 224 -17.49 -1.63 -4.77
CA MET A 224 -17.87 -2.84 -4.02
C MET A 224 -19.33 -3.21 -4.22
N THR A 225 -20.22 -2.23 -4.35
CA THR A 225 -21.67 -2.41 -4.49
C THR A 225 -22.24 -1.63 -5.67
N ASP A 226 -23.46 -1.99 -6.08
CA ASP A 226 -24.20 -1.28 -7.13
C ASP A 226 -24.76 0.05 -6.62
N ILE A 227 -25.03 1.00 -7.53
CA ILE A 227 -25.62 2.29 -7.14
C ILE A 227 -27.00 2.15 -6.48
N SER A 228 -27.74 1.07 -6.78
CA SER A 228 -29.01 0.77 -6.12
C SER A 228 -28.89 0.44 -4.63
N SER A 229 -27.68 0.13 -4.14
CA SER A 229 -27.40 -0.04 -2.71
C SER A 229 -27.21 1.29 -1.96
N VAL A 230 -27.07 2.42 -2.67
CA VAL A 230 -26.86 3.72 -2.02
C VAL A 230 -28.21 4.31 -1.63
N SER A 231 -28.48 4.35 -0.33
CA SER A 231 -29.65 5.04 0.21
C SER A 231 -29.62 6.55 -0.12
N ASN A 232 -30.79 7.18 -0.20
CA ASN A 232 -30.85 8.64 -0.34
C ASN A 232 -30.15 9.31 0.85
N PHE A 233 -29.37 10.34 0.57
CA PHE A 233 -28.64 11.09 1.60
C PHE A 233 -28.64 12.58 1.32
N ASP A 234 -28.43 13.37 2.37
CA ASP A 234 -28.40 14.83 2.30
C ASP A 234 -26.98 15.37 2.43
N VAL A 235 -26.66 16.38 1.62
CA VAL A 235 -25.45 17.20 1.73
C VAL A 235 -25.88 18.61 2.09
N PHE A 236 -25.28 19.16 3.14
CA PHE A 236 -25.53 20.52 3.60
C PHE A 236 -24.36 21.44 3.24
N SER A 237 -24.69 22.61 2.74
CA SER A 237 -23.76 23.69 2.44
C SER A 237 -24.33 25.02 2.92
N ASP A 238 -23.50 26.07 2.87
CA ASP A 238 -23.84 27.39 3.41
C ASP A 238 -24.24 27.31 4.89
N ILE A 239 -23.42 26.64 5.70
CA ILE A 239 -23.61 26.47 7.14
C ILE A 239 -23.27 27.80 7.83
N THR A 240 -24.26 28.35 8.54
CA THR A 240 -24.19 29.68 9.17
C THR A 240 -24.15 29.62 10.70
N GLU A 241 -24.61 28.53 11.30
CA GLU A 241 -24.51 28.30 12.74
C GLU A 241 -24.19 26.82 13.01
N LEU A 242 -23.37 26.55 14.04
CA LEU A 242 -23.06 25.22 14.52
C LEU A 242 -22.91 25.25 16.05
N THR A 243 -23.65 24.39 16.73
CA THR A 243 -23.52 24.09 18.16
C THR A 243 -23.22 22.60 18.32
N ILE A 244 -22.12 22.28 18.99
CA ILE A 244 -21.75 20.90 19.34
C ILE A 244 -22.19 20.62 20.77
N ASN A 245 -23.12 19.69 20.92
CA ASN A 245 -23.57 19.17 22.21
C ASN A 245 -22.91 17.82 22.52
N ALA A 246 -23.21 17.26 23.70
CA ALA A 246 -22.65 15.98 24.12
C ALA A 246 -23.02 14.81 23.18
N SER A 247 -24.23 14.80 22.62
CA SER A 247 -24.75 13.71 21.78
C SER A 247 -25.25 14.15 20.40
N THR A 248 -25.33 15.45 20.13
CA THR A 248 -25.87 15.99 18.88
C THR A 248 -25.07 17.18 18.38
N PHE A 249 -25.13 17.42 17.07
CA PHE A 249 -24.73 18.67 16.45
C PHE A 249 -25.99 19.36 15.96
N ASP A 250 -26.21 20.60 16.41
CA ASP A 250 -27.30 21.46 15.93
C ASP A 250 -26.70 22.50 15.01
N PHE A 251 -27.22 22.64 13.80
CA PHE A 251 -26.68 23.57 12.82
C PHE A 251 -27.76 24.22 11.97
N THR A 252 -27.42 25.38 11.39
CA THR A 252 -28.24 26.06 10.40
C THR A 252 -27.50 26.02 9.07
N ALA A 253 -28.18 25.57 8.01
CA ALA A 253 -27.62 25.51 6.66
C ALA A 253 -28.63 26.05 5.65
N SER A 254 -28.20 27.00 4.81
CA SER A 254 -29.10 27.63 3.85
C SER A 254 -29.40 26.73 2.64
N THR A 255 -28.54 25.74 2.39
CA THR A 255 -28.66 24.83 1.26
C THR A 255 -28.62 23.38 1.75
N ARG A 256 -29.61 22.60 1.30
CA ARG A 256 -29.69 21.14 1.47
C ARG A 256 -29.90 20.52 0.10
N THR A 257 -29.02 19.60 -0.28
CA THR A 257 -29.14 18.82 -1.51
C THR A 257 -29.33 17.36 -1.18
N THR A 258 -30.46 16.79 -1.56
CA THR A 258 -30.71 15.34 -1.44
C THR A 258 -30.21 14.62 -2.68
N TYR A 259 -29.29 13.70 -2.51
CA TYR A 259 -28.85 12.79 -3.56
C TYR A 259 -29.63 11.48 -3.49
N THR A 260 -30.16 11.09 -4.65
CA THR A 260 -30.71 9.78 -4.94
C THR A 260 -29.71 9.02 -5.81
N PRO A 261 -29.79 7.69 -5.98
CA PRO A 261 -28.98 6.97 -6.96
C PRO A 261 -28.96 7.65 -8.34
N ALA A 262 -30.12 8.07 -8.85
CA ALA A 262 -30.22 8.72 -10.15
C ALA A 262 -29.53 10.09 -10.20
N SER A 263 -29.68 10.94 -9.17
CA SER A 263 -29.04 12.26 -9.15
C SER A 263 -27.54 12.18 -8.81
N LEU A 264 -27.10 11.16 -8.06
CA LEU A 264 -25.69 10.86 -7.83
C LEU A 264 -25.01 10.42 -9.13
N GLU A 265 -25.63 9.52 -9.90
CA GLU A 265 -25.12 9.11 -11.20
C GLU A 265 -25.09 10.28 -12.19
N ALA A 266 -26.13 11.12 -12.20
CA ALA A 266 -26.15 12.31 -13.05
C ALA A 266 -25.02 13.30 -12.71
N LEU A 267 -24.62 13.39 -11.43
CA LEU A 267 -23.53 14.23 -10.98
C LEU A 267 -22.15 13.64 -11.33
N LEU A 268 -21.92 12.37 -10.98
CA LEU A 268 -20.60 11.75 -11.07
C LEU A 268 -20.32 11.10 -12.43
N GLY A 269 -21.37 10.74 -13.17
CA GLY A 269 -21.35 9.77 -14.25
C GLY A 269 -21.46 8.34 -13.73
N THR A 270 -21.81 7.40 -14.62
CA THR A 270 -21.86 5.97 -14.29
C THR A 270 -20.49 5.46 -13.83
N ARG A 271 -20.47 4.76 -12.69
CA ARG A 271 -19.26 4.14 -12.15
C ARG A 271 -18.74 3.07 -13.11
N SER A 272 -17.51 3.25 -13.59
CA SER A 272 -16.83 2.31 -14.50
C SER A 272 -15.41 2.02 -14.01
N PRO A 273 -14.97 0.76 -13.85
CA PRO A 273 -15.76 -0.46 -14.00
C PRO A 273 -16.98 -0.48 -13.07
N SER A 274 -18.04 -1.19 -13.49
CA SER A 274 -19.22 -1.43 -12.66
C SER A 274 -18.86 -2.32 -11.47
N PHE A 275 -19.72 -2.37 -10.44
CA PHE A 275 -19.47 -3.22 -9.27
C PHE A 275 -19.23 -4.70 -9.60
N ALA A 276 -19.75 -5.19 -10.72
CA ALA A 276 -19.62 -6.57 -11.18
C ALA A 276 -18.22 -6.90 -11.72
N THR A 277 -17.47 -5.89 -12.16
CA THR A 277 -16.16 -6.03 -12.81
C THR A 277 -15.05 -5.25 -12.11
N SER A 278 -15.38 -4.42 -11.12
CA SER A 278 -14.40 -3.74 -10.28
C SER A 278 -13.56 -4.74 -9.52
N GLN A 279 -12.27 -4.43 -9.38
CA GLN A 279 -11.37 -5.16 -8.50
C GLN A 279 -11.91 -5.18 -7.06
N LYS A 280 -11.84 -6.34 -6.42
CA LYS A 280 -12.24 -6.57 -5.02
C LYS A 280 -11.09 -7.06 -4.16
N ASP A 281 -10.13 -7.70 -4.80
CA ASP A 281 -8.96 -8.29 -4.17
C ASP A 281 -7.76 -7.42 -4.53
N PHE A 282 -7.17 -6.81 -3.50
CA PHE A 282 -6.04 -5.92 -3.61
C PHE A 282 -4.82 -6.53 -2.95
N THR A 283 -3.64 -6.07 -3.33
CA THR A 283 -2.37 -6.44 -2.71
C THR A 283 -1.66 -5.18 -2.21
N ALA A 284 -1.13 -5.24 -0.99
CA ALA A 284 -0.34 -4.18 -0.39
C ALA A 284 1.04 -4.65 0.06
N LEU A 285 2.04 -3.80 -0.14
CA LEU A 285 3.36 -3.91 0.49
C LEU A 285 3.41 -3.01 1.72
N VAL A 286 3.91 -3.53 2.84
CA VAL A 286 4.13 -2.76 4.08
C VAL A 286 5.62 -2.67 4.35
N ILE A 287 6.15 -1.44 4.31
CA ILE A 287 7.56 -1.13 4.57
C ILE A 287 7.68 -0.22 5.77
N VAL A 288 8.51 -0.60 6.73
CA VAL A 288 8.88 0.26 7.86
C VAL A 288 10.10 1.10 7.49
N LEU A 289 9.97 2.43 7.52
CA LEU A 289 11.10 3.34 7.38
C LEU A 289 11.82 3.45 8.72
N THR A 290 13.14 3.28 8.73
CA THR A 290 13.95 3.31 9.95
C THR A 290 15.37 3.78 9.66
N ASP A 291 16.05 4.37 10.64
CA ASP A 291 17.49 4.74 10.55
C ASP A 291 18.42 3.76 11.27
N THR A 292 17.84 2.76 11.94
CA THR A 292 18.53 1.65 12.59
C THR A 292 17.80 0.34 12.33
N PRO A 293 18.48 -0.83 12.30
CA PRO A 293 17.79 -2.10 12.15
C PRO A 293 16.70 -2.28 13.21
N LEU A 294 15.53 -2.77 12.80
CA LEU A 294 14.41 -2.97 13.72
C LEU A 294 14.74 -4.01 14.79
N THR A 295 14.29 -3.79 16.02
CA THR A 295 14.33 -4.82 17.06
C THR A 295 13.32 -5.92 16.76
N LYS A 296 13.46 -7.07 17.44
CA LYS A 296 12.50 -8.17 17.32
C LYS A 296 11.09 -7.72 17.67
N GLU A 297 10.92 -6.93 18.73
CA GLU A 297 9.62 -6.44 19.18
C GLU A 297 8.98 -5.49 18.15
N GLN A 298 9.79 -4.65 17.49
CA GLN A 298 9.31 -3.77 16.43
C GLN A 298 8.85 -4.56 15.21
N TRP A 299 9.63 -5.58 14.81
CA TRP A 299 9.24 -6.52 13.76
C TRP A 299 7.95 -7.26 14.09
N ASP A 300 7.88 -7.89 15.26
CA ASP A 300 6.73 -8.66 15.73
C ASP A 300 5.45 -7.81 15.69
N LEU A 301 5.52 -6.55 16.12
CA LEU A 301 4.38 -5.62 16.15
C LEU A 301 3.88 -5.29 14.74
N VAL A 302 4.77 -4.96 13.81
CA VAL A 302 4.36 -4.56 12.45
C VAL A 302 3.89 -5.77 11.65
N ASP A 303 4.53 -6.93 11.82
CA ASP A 303 4.12 -8.19 11.20
C ASP A 303 2.73 -8.63 11.67
N ASP A 304 2.47 -8.58 12.98
CA ASP A 304 1.15 -8.88 13.57
C ASP A 304 0.08 -7.86 13.11
N SER A 305 0.43 -6.57 13.08
CA SER A 305 -0.48 -5.53 12.59
C SER A 305 -0.83 -5.73 11.11
N SER A 306 0.17 -6.10 10.29
CA SER A 306 -0.01 -6.38 8.86
C SER A 306 -0.89 -7.60 8.63
N GLU A 307 -0.65 -8.70 9.36
CA GLU A 307 -1.47 -9.90 9.29
C GLU A 307 -2.93 -9.59 9.63
N LYS A 308 -3.18 -8.94 10.77
CA LYS A 308 -4.54 -8.62 11.22
C LYS A 308 -5.26 -7.68 10.28
N PHE A 309 -4.54 -6.69 9.72
CA PHE A 309 -5.13 -5.72 8.80
C PHE A 309 -5.49 -6.32 7.44
N GLY A 310 -4.66 -7.24 6.93
CA GLY A 310 -4.89 -7.93 5.64
C GLY A 310 -5.70 -9.23 5.75
N ARG A 311 -6.10 -9.64 6.96
CA ARG A 311 -6.81 -10.90 7.19
C ARG A 311 -8.18 -10.90 6.48
N PRO A 312 -8.50 -11.89 5.63
CA PRO A 312 -9.78 -11.99 4.93
C PRO A 312 -10.87 -12.65 5.82
N SER A 313 -10.91 -12.31 7.10
CA SER A 313 -11.87 -12.82 8.06
C SER A 313 -11.95 -11.91 9.28
N SER A 314 -13.05 -12.01 10.02
CA SER A 314 -13.20 -11.34 11.32
C SER A 314 -12.07 -11.74 12.28
N ASP A 315 -11.52 -10.76 12.99
CA ASP A 315 -10.61 -10.98 14.14
C ASP A 315 -11.30 -10.72 15.49
N PHE A 316 -12.60 -10.37 15.46
CA PHE A 316 -13.45 -10.02 16.61
C PHE A 316 -12.97 -8.77 17.37
N SER A 317 -12.11 -7.97 16.74
CA SER A 317 -11.66 -6.70 17.27
C SER A 317 -12.73 -5.61 17.09
N SER A 318 -12.65 -4.57 17.92
CA SER A 318 -13.42 -3.35 17.73
C SER A 318 -12.80 -2.40 16.69
N VAL A 319 -11.60 -2.71 16.20
CA VAL A 319 -11.01 -2.06 15.02
C VAL A 319 -11.20 -2.97 13.83
N TYR A 320 -11.71 -2.45 12.73
CA TYR A 320 -12.01 -3.20 11.52
C TYR A 320 -10.77 -3.43 10.69
N ASN A 321 -10.52 -4.65 10.24
CA ASN A 321 -9.60 -4.89 9.13
C ASN A 321 -10.28 -4.58 7.78
N PHE A 322 -9.54 -4.65 6.66
CA PHE A 322 -10.11 -4.27 5.36
C PHE A 322 -11.32 -5.14 4.96
N TRP A 323 -11.25 -6.44 5.23
CA TRP A 323 -12.35 -7.36 4.95
C TRP A 323 -13.59 -7.05 5.79
N GLU A 324 -13.44 -6.83 7.10
CA GLU A 324 -14.55 -6.46 7.99
C GLU A 324 -15.14 -5.10 7.59
N ALA A 325 -14.31 -4.10 7.31
CA ALA A 325 -14.75 -2.76 6.92
C ALA A 325 -15.51 -2.74 5.59
N THR A 326 -15.24 -3.70 4.72
CA THR A 326 -15.98 -3.88 3.45
C THR A 326 -17.17 -4.82 3.58
N ASN A 327 -17.56 -5.25 4.78
CA ASN A 327 -18.58 -6.27 5.02
C ASN A 327 -18.31 -7.59 4.27
N GLY A 328 -17.03 -7.94 4.13
CA GLY A 328 -16.54 -9.12 3.45
C GLY A 328 -16.60 -9.06 1.92
N LEU A 329 -16.83 -7.89 1.33
CA LEU A 329 -16.92 -7.70 -0.12
C LEU A 329 -15.56 -7.60 -0.82
N GLY A 330 -14.50 -7.23 -0.08
CA GLY A 330 -13.15 -7.10 -0.63
C GLY A 330 -12.07 -7.70 0.28
N THR A 331 -10.90 -7.95 -0.31
CA THR A 331 -9.72 -8.44 0.41
C THR A 331 -8.50 -7.56 0.12
N LEU A 332 -7.56 -7.51 1.07
CA LEU A 332 -6.29 -6.81 0.93
C LEU A 332 -5.17 -7.73 1.43
N GLU A 333 -4.43 -8.35 0.53
CA GLU A 333 -3.29 -9.19 0.88
C GLU A 333 -2.07 -8.31 1.21
N THR A 334 -1.65 -8.31 2.48
CA THR A 334 -0.50 -7.53 2.99
C THR A 334 0.78 -8.37 3.16
N GLY A 335 0.91 -9.49 2.43
CA GLY A 335 2.03 -10.40 2.58
C GLY A 335 2.33 -11.29 1.38
N ASN A 336 3.00 -12.43 1.67
CA ASN A 336 3.48 -13.39 0.69
C ASN A 336 4.55 -12.80 -0.25
N LEU A 337 5.50 -12.07 0.35
CA LEU A 337 6.52 -11.30 -0.36
C LEU A 337 7.54 -12.16 -1.09
N GLU A 338 7.75 -13.42 -0.69
CA GLU A 338 8.74 -14.31 -1.30
C GLU A 338 8.50 -14.53 -2.80
N GLY A 339 7.24 -14.66 -3.25
CA GLY A 339 6.91 -14.74 -4.67
C GLY A 339 6.81 -13.39 -5.39
N LYS A 340 7.23 -12.30 -4.75
CA LYS A 340 7.05 -10.91 -5.23
C LYS A 340 8.37 -10.11 -5.20
N ILE A 341 9.51 -10.79 -5.08
CA ILE A 341 10.86 -10.21 -5.09
C ILE A 341 11.44 -10.32 -6.50
N THR A 342 12.03 -9.23 -6.99
CA THR A 342 12.71 -9.22 -8.28
C THR A 342 13.82 -10.26 -8.25
N SER A 343 13.78 -11.21 -9.18
CA SER A 343 14.45 -12.53 -9.15
C SER A 343 15.99 -12.55 -9.13
N VAL A 344 16.65 -11.48 -8.67
CA VAL A 344 18.10 -11.42 -8.50
C VAL A 344 18.51 -11.78 -7.06
N GLU A 345 17.61 -11.66 -6.08
CA GLU A 345 17.88 -12.03 -4.68
C GLU A 345 17.22 -13.35 -4.23
N ASP A 346 16.33 -13.92 -5.03
CA ASP A 346 15.64 -15.18 -4.70
C ASP A 346 16.58 -16.40 -4.63
N GLU A 347 17.80 -16.30 -5.18
CA GLU A 347 18.86 -17.30 -4.96
C GLU A 347 19.48 -17.25 -3.55
N LEU A 348 19.19 -16.23 -2.74
CA LEU A 348 19.83 -15.99 -1.43
C LEU A 348 18.93 -16.26 -0.21
N LEU A 349 17.61 -16.43 -0.38
CA LEU A 349 16.65 -16.42 0.74
C LEU A 349 15.93 -17.73 1.05
N SER A 350 16.18 -18.82 0.32
CA SER A 350 15.75 -20.17 0.73
C SER A 350 16.91 -20.92 1.35
N ASP A 351 16.79 -21.34 2.63
CA ASP A 351 17.73 -22.19 3.41
C ASP A 351 19.21 -22.07 3.00
N ASN A 352 20.01 -21.31 3.77
CA ASN A 352 21.45 -20.94 3.66
C ASN A 352 22.44 -22.02 3.14
N ILE A 353 22.14 -22.64 2.01
CA ILE A 353 23.00 -23.58 1.31
C ILE A 353 23.91 -22.75 0.41
N ARG A 354 25.22 -22.88 0.58
CA ARG A 354 26.21 -22.13 -0.19
C ARG A 354 27.42 -22.98 -0.52
N VAL A 355 28.05 -22.70 -1.66
CA VAL A 355 29.28 -23.38 -2.09
C VAL A 355 30.50 -22.51 -1.74
N TYR A 356 31.43 -23.06 -0.96
CA TYR A 356 32.62 -22.35 -0.48
C TYR A 356 33.88 -23.25 -0.54
N PRO A 357 35.08 -22.71 -0.82
CA PRO A 357 35.33 -21.35 -1.29
C PRO A 357 34.86 -21.15 -2.73
N ASN A 358 34.65 -19.89 -3.09
CA ASN A 358 34.38 -19.48 -4.46
C ASN A 358 34.86 -18.03 -4.66
N PRO A 359 35.88 -17.74 -5.50
CA PRO A 359 36.60 -18.67 -6.37
C PRO A 359 37.46 -19.70 -5.60
N VAL A 360 37.78 -20.82 -6.24
CA VAL A 360 38.36 -22.02 -5.62
C VAL A 360 39.56 -22.56 -6.40
N SER A 361 40.53 -23.15 -5.68
CA SER A 361 41.66 -23.87 -6.27
C SER A 361 41.49 -25.39 -6.18
N ASP A 362 41.25 -25.92 -4.98
CA ASP A 362 41.48 -27.37 -4.77
C ASP A 362 40.19 -28.16 -4.52
N TYR A 363 39.32 -27.64 -3.64
CA TYR A 363 38.09 -28.30 -3.23
C TYR A 363 37.01 -27.29 -2.91
N ILE A 364 35.76 -27.68 -3.07
CA ILE A 364 34.57 -26.94 -2.61
C ILE A 364 33.84 -27.72 -1.51
N GLN A 365 33.05 -27.03 -0.72
CA GLN A 365 32.14 -27.57 0.28
C GLN A 365 30.76 -26.98 0.04
N ILE A 366 29.72 -27.80 0.26
CA ILE A 366 28.34 -27.32 0.33
C ILE A 366 28.01 -27.13 1.81
N LEU A 367 27.89 -25.87 2.24
CA LEU A 367 27.50 -25.50 3.61
C LEU A 367 25.98 -25.45 3.70
N GLY A 368 25.39 -25.62 4.89
CA GLY A 368 23.95 -25.47 5.12
C GLY A 368 23.08 -26.71 4.80
N ILE A 369 23.69 -27.82 4.38
CA ILE A 369 22.98 -29.10 4.18
C ILE A 369 22.86 -29.88 5.50
N LYS A 370 21.65 -30.34 5.85
CA LYS A 370 21.39 -31.11 7.09
C LYS A 370 21.50 -32.63 6.89
N ASN A 371 21.39 -33.09 5.65
CA ASN A 371 21.42 -34.50 5.26
C ASN A 371 22.42 -34.69 4.10
N ILE A 372 22.69 -35.94 3.72
CA ILE A 372 23.47 -36.27 2.53
C ILE A 372 22.71 -35.77 1.30
N GLU A 373 23.35 -34.94 0.47
CA GLU A 373 22.80 -34.36 -0.75
C GLU A 373 23.57 -34.91 -1.97
N ARG A 374 22.87 -35.29 -3.05
CA ARG A 374 23.54 -35.56 -4.35
C ARG A 374 23.85 -34.24 -5.05
N TYR A 375 24.99 -34.20 -5.74
CA TYR A 375 25.38 -33.06 -6.56
C TYR A 375 25.88 -33.51 -7.93
N THR A 376 25.79 -32.60 -8.89
CA THR A 376 26.34 -32.74 -10.25
C THR A 376 26.99 -31.42 -10.66
N ILE A 377 28.20 -31.46 -11.19
CA ILE A 377 28.94 -30.31 -11.71
C ILE A 377 28.95 -30.37 -13.23
N TYR A 378 28.55 -29.28 -13.86
CA TYR A 378 28.52 -29.09 -15.31
C TYR A 378 29.55 -28.04 -15.74
N ASN A 379 30.08 -28.21 -16.95
CA ASN A 379 30.84 -27.13 -17.61
C ASN A 379 29.88 -26.11 -18.26
N VAL A 380 30.45 -25.05 -18.86
CA VAL A 380 29.68 -23.99 -19.54
C VAL A 380 28.88 -24.45 -20.76
N PHE A 381 29.17 -25.63 -21.30
CA PHE A 381 28.43 -26.22 -22.43
C PHE A 381 27.28 -27.12 -21.96
N GLY A 382 27.08 -27.27 -20.64
CA GLY A 382 26.06 -28.12 -20.06
C GLY A 382 26.46 -29.61 -20.00
N GLU A 383 27.73 -29.93 -20.25
CA GLU A 383 28.22 -31.30 -20.12
C GLU A 383 28.50 -31.61 -18.65
N GLU A 384 28.08 -32.81 -18.21
CA GLU A 384 28.35 -33.31 -16.87
C GLU A 384 29.82 -33.71 -16.73
N ILE A 385 30.50 -33.13 -15.73
CA ILE A 385 31.94 -33.32 -15.49
C ILE A 385 32.21 -34.13 -14.22
N LEU A 386 31.38 -33.96 -13.20
CA LEU A 386 31.54 -34.65 -11.91
C LEU A 386 30.17 -34.84 -11.26
N ASN A 387 29.91 -35.96 -10.63
CA ASN A 387 28.74 -36.16 -9.77
C ASN A 387 29.12 -36.93 -8.50
N GLY A 388 28.30 -36.83 -7.47
CA GLY A 388 28.52 -37.57 -6.23
C GLY A 388 27.49 -37.27 -5.14
N GLN A 389 27.82 -37.70 -3.93
CA GLN A 389 27.08 -37.39 -2.71
C GLN A 389 27.99 -36.66 -1.73
N VAL A 390 27.44 -35.72 -0.98
CA VAL A 390 28.19 -34.92 -0.01
C VAL A 390 27.36 -34.76 1.27
N SER A 391 28.00 -34.97 2.43
CA SER A 391 27.44 -34.66 3.74
C SER A 391 27.90 -33.29 4.24
N GLU A 392 27.32 -32.79 5.33
CA GLU A 392 27.73 -31.54 5.95
C GLU A 392 29.26 -31.48 6.16
N ASN A 393 29.87 -30.35 5.77
CA ASN A 393 31.31 -30.08 5.86
C ASN A 393 32.24 -31.03 5.05
N GLN A 394 31.71 -31.97 4.27
CA GLN A 394 32.53 -32.82 3.41
C GLN A 394 33.06 -32.01 2.20
N LYS A 395 34.32 -32.29 1.83
CA LYS A 395 34.99 -31.65 0.70
C LYS A 395 34.71 -32.42 -0.60
N ILE A 396 34.43 -31.67 -1.66
CA ILE A 396 34.36 -32.14 -3.04
C ILE A 396 35.66 -31.71 -3.72
N ASP A 397 36.49 -32.69 -4.10
CA ASP A 397 37.76 -32.46 -4.79
C ASP A 397 37.49 -32.03 -6.24
N ILE A 398 38.06 -30.89 -6.64
CA ILE A 398 37.96 -30.35 -8.00
C ILE A 398 39.34 -29.97 -8.57
N ASN A 399 40.43 -30.52 -8.02
CA ASN A 399 41.80 -30.25 -8.46
C ASN A 399 42.02 -30.56 -9.94
N ASN A 400 41.32 -31.58 -10.44
CA ASN A 400 41.44 -32.04 -11.83
C ASN A 400 40.63 -31.19 -12.83
N LEU A 401 39.87 -30.20 -12.37
CA LEU A 401 39.11 -29.30 -13.24
C LEU A 401 40.02 -28.18 -13.76
N ALA A 402 39.92 -27.85 -15.05
CA ALA A 402 40.61 -26.71 -15.62
C ALA A 402 40.05 -25.38 -15.08
N SER A 403 40.86 -24.32 -15.05
CA SER A 403 40.42 -22.97 -14.67
C SER A 403 39.25 -22.52 -15.54
N GLY A 404 38.19 -21.99 -14.93
CA GLY A 404 36.98 -21.62 -15.65
C GLY A 404 35.71 -21.59 -14.80
N TYR A 405 34.57 -21.45 -15.47
CA TYR A 405 33.25 -21.44 -14.86
C TYR A 405 32.60 -22.82 -14.91
N TYR A 406 31.98 -23.20 -13.79
CA TYR A 406 31.22 -24.42 -13.65
C TYR A 406 29.88 -24.12 -12.96
N LEU A 407 28.90 -25.00 -13.16
CA LEU A 407 27.62 -24.98 -12.46
C LEU A 407 27.51 -26.24 -11.60
N LEU A 408 27.37 -26.09 -10.30
CA LEU A 408 27.03 -27.18 -9.39
C LEU A 408 25.52 -27.19 -9.17
N LYS A 409 24.87 -28.32 -9.42
CA LYS A 409 23.45 -28.53 -9.18
C LYS A 409 23.26 -29.56 -8.06
N THR A 410 22.38 -29.29 -7.11
CA THR A 410 21.98 -30.24 -6.05
C THR A 410 20.78 -31.09 -6.50
N GLU A 411 20.50 -32.19 -5.79
CA GLU A 411 19.32 -33.04 -6.02
C GLU A 411 18.02 -32.28 -5.86
N THR A 412 17.99 -31.38 -4.87
CA THR A 412 16.92 -30.41 -4.63
C THR A 412 16.71 -29.38 -5.75
N GLY A 413 17.60 -29.35 -6.75
CA GLY A 413 17.47 -28.49 -7.93
C GLY A 413 18.14 -27.12 -7.79
N LYS A 414 18.76 -26.80 -6.65
CA LYS A 414 19.52 -25.55 -6.46
C LYS A 414 20.77 -25.57 -7.34
N ILE A 415 21.11 -24.42 -7.93
CA ILE A 415 22.27 -24.27 -8.82
C ILE A 415 23.23 -23.24 -8.20
N PHE A 416 24.52 -23.54 -8.22
CA PHE A 416 25.58 -22.69 -7.71
C PHE A 416 26.65 -22.50 -8.77
N LYS A 417 27.07 -21.25 -9.00
CA LYS A 417 28.20 -20.93 -9.85
C LYS A 417 29.51 -21.20 -9.12
N VAL A 418 30.44 -21.93 -9.74
CA VAL A 418 31.78 -22.19 -9.21
C VAL A 418 32.83 -21.61 -10.16
N ILE A 419 33.77 -20.83 -9.61
CA ILE A 419 34.86 -20.21 -10.35
C ILE A 419 36.16 -20.92 -9.95
N LYS A 420 36.67 -21.80 -10.82
CA LYS A 420 37.95 -22.48 -10.63
C LYS A 420 39.09 -21.55 -11.08
N LYS A 421 40.01 -21.26 -10.17
CA LYS A 421 41.27 -20.56 -10.46
C LYS A 421 42.24 -21.46 -11.19
#